data_AF-A0A7S2BQG8-F1
#
_entry.id   AF-A0A7S2BQG8-F1
#
_cell.length_a   1.000
_cell.length_b   1.000
_cell.length_c   1.000
_cell.angle_alpha   90.00
_cell.angle_beta   90.00
_cell.angle_gamma   90.00
#
_symmetry.space_group_name_H-M   'P 1'
#
loop_
_entity.id
_entity.type
_entity.pdbx_description
1 polymer ?
#
loop_
_entity_poly.entity_id
_entity_poly.type
_entity_poly.pdbx_seq_one_letter_code
_entity_poly.pdbx_strand_id
1 'polypeptide(L)'
;GVSVDGGATYALNVIPTEAEAGFDVRISPTLATTEFKAKLDEWCAEEGLSWRFAPWTSPLFDHHMTETDHSKSPFFALLEDTLQSTLGHQVEREIFPAGTDSRFLR
;
A
#
# COMPACT_ATOMS: atom_id res chain seq x y z
N GLY A 1 -17.23 33.57 15.43
CA GLY A 1 -15.97 33.39 16.16
C GLY A 1 -14.94 32.92 15.18
N VAL A 2 -13.84 33.66 15.06
CA VAL A 2 -12.70 33.33 14.19
C VAL A 2 -11.49 33.02 15.08
N SER A 3 -10.60 32.15 14.64
CA SER A 3 -9.34 31.89 15.34
C SER A 3 -8.46 33.16 15.43
N VAL A 4 -7.55 33.17 16.40
CA VAL A 4 -6.67 34.33 16.71
C VAL A 4 -5.74 34.74 15.56
N ASP A 5 -5.58 33.88 14.56
CA ASP A 5 -4.82 34.11 13.34
C ASP A 5 -5.68 34.68 12.19
N GLY A 6 -6.90 35.15 12.49
CA GLY A 6 -7.81 35.71 11.48
C GLY A 6 -8.62 34.67 10.72
N GLY A 7 -8.77 33.46 11.26
CA GLY A 7 -9.54 32.38 10.64
C GLY A 7 -8.71 31.43 9.79
N ALA A 8 -7.38 31.50 9.85
CA ALA A 8 -6.50 30.58 9.12
C ALA A 8 -6.51 29.16 9.71
N THR A 9 -6.75 29.01 11.01
CA THR A 9 -6.95 27.69 11.65
C THR A 9 -8.42 27.24 11.57
N TYR A 10 -9.36 28.05 12.06
CA TYR A 10 -10.79 27.74 11.96
C TYR A 10 -11.69 28.99 12.08
N ALA A 11 -12.83 28.94 11.40
CA ALA A 11 -13.91 29.91 11.56
C ALA A 11 -15.23 29.17 11.81
N LEU A 12 -15.97 29.59 12.83
CA LEU A 12 -17.20 28.89 13.25
C LEU A 12 -18.38 29.06 12.27
N ASN A 13 -18.24 29.94 11.28
CA ASN A 13 -19.29 30.34 10.35
C ASN A 13 -18.89 30.17 8.88
N VAL A 14 -17.85 29.39 8.60
CA VAL A 14 -17.36 29.09 7.25
C VAL A 14 -17.25 27.58 7.10
N ILE A 15 -17.74 27.04 5.99
CA ILE A 15 -17.57 25.63 5.64
C ILE A 15 -16.27 25.50 4.83
N PRO A 16 -15.29 24.68 5.28
CA PRO A 16 -14.08 24.43 4.50
C PRO A 16 -14.40 23.77 3.16
N THR A 17 -13.67 24.14 2.11
CA THR A 17 -13.80 23.55 0.77
C THR A 17 -12.88 22.36 0.54
N GLU A 18 -11.95 22.10 1.47
CA GLU A 18 -10.94 21.05 1.40
C GLU A 18 -10.88 20.31 2.73
N ALA A 19 -10.59 19.00 2.63
CA ALA A 19 -10.31 18.14 3.77
C ALA A 19 -9.15 17.21 3.41
N GLU A 20 -8.33 16.86 4.40
CA GLU A 20 -7.19 15.98 4.23
C GLU A 20 -7.22 14.87 5.27
N ALA A 21 -6.86 13.65 4.86
CA ALA A 21 -6.74 12.50 5.73
C ALA A 21 -5.59 11.59 5.27
N GLY A 22 -4.93 10.93 6.23
CA GLY A 22 -3.91 9.93 5.98
C GLY A 22 -4.45 8.52 6.16
N PHE A 23 -4.09 7.61 5.25
CA PHE A 23 -4.46 6.19 5.31
C PHE A 23 -3.22 5.31 5.12
N ASP A 24 -3.05 4.29 5.96
CA ASP A 24 -2.10 3.19 5.73
C ASP A 24 -2.88 1.99 5.21
N VAL A 25 -2.58 1.53 3.99
CA VAL A 25 -3.29 0.43 3.34
C VAL A 25 -2.30 -0.64 2.90
N ARG A 26 -2.60 -1.89 3.26
CA ARG A 26 -1.86 -3.06 2.79
C ARG A 26 -2.58 -3.65 1.58
N ILE A 27 -2.06 -3.34 0.39
CA ILE A 27 -2.59 -3.84 -0.88
C ILE A 27 -2.04 -5.25 -1.13
N SER A 28 -2.90 -6.20 -1.47
CA SER A 28 -2.49 -7.55 -1.85
C SER A 28 -1.51 -7.49 -3.04
N PRO A 29 -0.43 -8.29 -3.07
CA PRO A 29 0.50 -8.31 -4.20
C PRO A 29 -0.13 -8.82 -5.50
N THR A 30 -1.35 -9.37 -5.44
CA THR A 30 -2.12 -9.83 -6.60
C THR A 30 -3.04 -8.75 -7.19
N LEU A 31 -3.16 -7.59 -6.53
CA LEU A 31 -4.03 -6.49 -6.97
C LEU A 31 -3.16 -5.36 -7.48
N ALA A 32 -3.17 -5.12 -8.80
CA ALA A 32 -2.41 -4.03 -9.39
C ALA A 32 -2.76 -2.69 -8.73
N THR A 33 -1.74 -1.86 -8.47
CA THR A 33 -1.92 -0.54 -7.84
C THR A 33 -2.76 0.40 -8.69
N THR A 34 -2.77 0.22 -10.02
CA THR A 34 -3.63 0.93 -10.95
C THR A 34 -5.11 0.59 -10.75
N GLU A 35 -5.43 -0.69 -10.50
CA GLU A 35 -6.80 -1.10 -10.17
C GLU A 35 -7.24 -0.56 -8.82
N PHE A 36 -6.33 -0.52 -7.84
CA PHE A 36 -6.61 0.11 -6.55
C PHE A 36 -6.87 1.61 -6.71
N LYS A 37 -6.07 2.32 -7.53
CA LYS A 37 -6.32 3.74 -7.85
C LYS A 37 -7.68 3.93 -8.52
N ALA A 38 -8.04 3.07 -9.47
CA ALA A 38 -9.32 3.16 -10.17
C ALA A 38 -10.52 3.06 -9.21
N LYS A 39 -10.40 2.26 -8.12
CA LYS A 39 -11.42 2.22 -7.06
C LYS A 39 -11.52 3.52 -6.30
N LEU A 40 -10.39 4.17 -5.97
CA LEU A 40 -10.40 5.50 -5.35
C LEU A 40 -11.03 6.53 -6.29
N ASP A 41 -10.71 6.48 -7.58
CA ASP A 41 -11.32 7.34 -8.59
C ASP A 41 -12.85 7.14 -8.65
N GLU A 42 -13.31 5.89 -8.65
CA GLU A 42 -14.74 5.54 -8.65
C GLU A 42 -15.46 6.03 -7.38
N TRP A 43 -14.89 5.81 -6.20
CA TRP A 43 -15.48 6.25 -4.92
C TRP A 43 -15.53 7.77 -4.78
N CYS A 44 -14.68 8.48 -5.51
CA CYS A 44 -14.60 9.94 -5.52
C CYS A 44 -15.15 10.55 -6.82
N ALA A 45 -16.08 9.86 -7.49
CA ALA A 45 -16.67 10.31 -8.75
C ALA A 45 -17.93 11.21 -8.59
N GLU A 46 -18.29 11.59 -7.36
CA GLU A 46 -19.46 12.45 -7.11
C GLU A 46 -19.30 13.85 -7.72
N GLU A 47 -20.38 14.40 -8.26
CA GLU A 47 -20.37 15.72 -8.90
C GLU A 47 -19.92 16.81 -7.92
N GLY A 48 -18.96 17.64 -8.34
CA GLY A 48 -18.40 18.70 -7.50
C GLY A 48 -17.32 18.26 -6.53
N LEU A 49 -17.02 16.95 -6.43
CA LEU A 49 -15.90 16.42 -5.67
C LEU A 49 -14.66 16.26 -6.57
N SER A 50 -13.50 16.63 -6.04
CA SER A 50 -12.21 16.25 -6.64
C SER A 50 -11.27 15.80 -5.54
N TRP A 51 -10.33 14.92 -5.88
CA TRP A 51 -9.37 14.40 -4.93
C TRP A 51 -8.00 14.25 -5.59
N ARG A 52 -6.96 14.23 -4.75
CA ARG A 52 -5.57 14.00 -5.16
C ARG A 52 -4.78 13.42 -4.00
N PHE A 53 -3.71 12.71 -4.32
CA PHE A 53 -2.72 12.38 -3.30
C PHE A 53 -2.02 13.64 -2.77
N ALA A 54 -1.63 13.58 -1.50
CA ALA A 54 -0.88 14.67 -0.88
C ALA A 54 0.47 14.85 -1.61
N PRO A 55 0.89 16.09 -1.90
CA PRO A 55 1.99 16.39 -2.82
C PRO A 55 3.37 15.99 -2.26
N TRP A 56 3.46 15.76 -0.94
CA TRP A 56 4.67 15.25 -0.28
C TRP A 56 4.73 13.71 -0.22
N THR A 57 3.79 13.01 -0.85
CA THR A 57 3.76 11.54 -0.90
C THR A 57 4.02 11.05 -2.33
N SER A 58 4.62 9.87 -2.43
CA SER A 58 4.66 9.08 -3.67
C SER A 58 4.00 7.73 -3.37
N PRO A 59 2.66 7.64 -3.42
CA PRO A 59 1.95 6.43 -3.07
C PRO A 59 1.89 5.46 -4.26
N LEU A 60 1.33 4.27 -4.03
CA LEU A 60 1.02 3.29 -5.09
C LEU A 60 2.23 2.76 -5.87
N PHE A 61 3.31 2.43 -5.16
CA PHE A 61 4.44 1.73 -5.77
C PHE A 61 4.02 0.39 -6.37
N ASP A 62 4.56 0.10 -7.56
CA ASP A 62 4.47 -1.24 -8.13
C ASP A 62 5.00 -2.27 -7.13
N HIS A 63 4.32 -3.41 -7.08
CA HIS A 63 4.70 -4.51 -6.23
C HIS A 63 4.76 -5.80 -7.04
N HIS A 64 5.61 -6.70 -6.56
CA HIS A 64 5.82 -8.01 -7.15
C HIS A 64 5.80 -9.05 -6.04
N MET A 65 5.45 -10.27 -6.40
CA MET A 65 5.50 -11.42 -5.52
C MET A 65 6.84 -12.12 -5.66
N THR A 66 7.43 -12.57 -4.55
CA THR A 66 8.63 -13.42 -4.60
C THR A 66 8.27 -14.74 -5.29
N GLU A 67 9.08 -15.18 -6.26
CA GLU A 67 8.91 -16.50 -6.88
C GLU A 67 9.28 -17.60 -5.88
N THR A 68 8.34 -18.51 -5.66
CA THR A 68 8.46 -19.63 -4.69
C THR A 68 8.20 -20.99 -5.34
N ASP A 69 8.01 -21.02 -6.67
CA ASP A 69 8.01 -22.25 -7.45
C ASP A 69 9.41 -22.89 -7.41
N HIS A 70 9.45 -24.15 -6.97
CA HIS A 70 10.67 -24.93 -6.79
C HIS A 70 11.47 -25.07 -8.09
N SER A 71 10.80 -25.17 -9.24
CA SER A 71 11.46 -25.31 -10.55
C SER A 71 12.01 -24.00 -11.11
N LYS A 72 11.54 -22.85 -10.61
CA LYS A 72 11.89 -21.52 -11.14
C LYS A 72 12.84 -20.73 -10.23
N SER A 73 12.77 -20.96 -8.92
CA SER A 73 13.54 -20.21 -7.92
C SER A 73 14.60 -21.10 -7.28
N PRO A 74 15.86 -21.09 -7.75
CA PRO A 74 16.91 -21.97 -7.21
C PRO A 74 17.21 -21.68 -5.74
N PHE A 75 17.07 -20.41 -5.31
CA PHE A 75 17.29 -20.03 -3.91
C PHE A 75 16.17 -20.52 -3.00
N PHE A 76 14.91 -20.40 -3.44
CA PHE A 76 13.79 -20.89 -2.65
C PHE A 76 13.78 -22.42 -2.58
N ALA A 77 14.06 -23.10 -3.69
CA ALA A 77 14.19 -24.56 -3.74
C ALA A 77 15.25 -25.06 -2.74
N LEU A 78 16.44 -24.47 -2.74
CA LEU A 78 17.51 -24.81 -1.80
C LEU A 78 17.10 -24.61 -0.34
N LEU A 79 16.40 -23.51 -0.04
CA LEU A 79 15.89 -23.22 1.30
C LEU A 79 14.86 -24.27 1.73
N GLU A 80 13.87 -24.54 0.87
CA GLU A 80 12.79 -25.49 1.14
C GLU A 80 13.34 -26.91 1.36
N ASP A 81 14.21 -27.38 0.47
CA ASP A 81 14.85 -28.70 0.56
C ASP A 81 15.66 -28.85 1.86
N THR A 82 16.39 -27.79 2.26
CA THR A 82 17.17 -27.80 3.50
C THR A 82 16.27 -27.90 4.73
N LEU A 83 15.21 -27.09 4.80
CA LEU A 83 14.28 -27.09 5.92
C LEU A 83 13.53 -28.42 6.04
N GLN A 84 13.09 -28.99 4.92
CA GLN A 84 12.30 -30.22 4.90
C GLN A 84 13.16 -31.47 5.06
N SER A 85 14.19 -31.63 4.24
CA SER A 85 14.95 -32.88 4.16
C SER A 85 16.02 -33.01 5.24
N THR A 86 16.64 -31.89 5.64
CA THR A 86 17.73 -31.90 6.62
C THR A 86 17.21 -31.66 8.04
N LEU A 87 16.23 -30.77 8.21
CA LEU A 87 15.74 -30.36 9.54
C LEU A 87 14.36 -30.96 9.89
N GLY A 88 13.67 -31.59 8.94
CA GLY A 88 12.37 -32.21 9.19
C GLY A 88 11.23 -31.23 9.44
N HIS A 89 11.34 -29.98 8.97
CA HIS A 89 10.33 -28.94 9.14
C HIS A 89 9.51 -28.73 7.86
N GLN A 90 8.20 -28.60 8.01
CA GLN A 90 7.33 -28.19 6.91
C GLN A 90 7.47 -26.68 6.66
N VAL A 91 7.35 -26.27 5.39
CA VAL A 91 7.45 -24.88 4.98
C VAL A 91 6.08 -24.38 4.57
N GLU A 92 5.57 -23.41 5.32
CA GLU A 92 4.37 -22.64 4.98
C GLU A 92 4.78 -21.30 4.36
N ARG A 93 4.12 -20.93 3.26
CA ARG A 93 4.41 -19.69 2.52
C ARG A 93 3.36 -18.65 2.89
N GLU A 94 3.82 -17.50 3.36
CA GLU A 94 2.95 -16.39 3.73
C GLU A 94 3.39 -15.08 3.08
N ILE A 95 2.44 -14.16 2.91
CA ILE A 95 2.74 -12.79 2.52
C ILE A 95 3.15 -12.02 3.77
N PHE A 96 4.40 -11.57 3.80
CA PHE A 96 4.91 -10.75 4.90
C PHE A 96 4.57 -9.27 4.69
N PRO A 97 3.66 -8.67 5.48
CA PRO A 97 3.14 -7.32 5.21
C PRO A 97 4.11 -6.19 5.60
N ALA A 98 5.16 -6.49 6.37
CA ALA A 98 6.08 -5.49 6.93
C ALA A 98 7.43 -5.39 6.20
N GLY A 99 7.62 -6.12 5.10
CA GLY A 99 8.87 -6.07 4.31
C GLY A 99 8.95 -4.80 3.46
N THR A 100 9.80 -3.84 3.85
CA THR A 100 9.96 -2.57 3.12
C THR A 100 10.98 -2.68 1.99
N ASP A 101 12.16 -3.23 2.26
CA ASP A 101 13.31 -3.10 1.35
C ASP A 101 13.36 -4.21 0.31
N SER A 102 12.80 -5.38 0.62
CA SER A 102 12.76 -6.53 -0.29
C SER A 102 12.03 -6.23 -1.60
N ARG A 103 11.16 -5.22 -1.62
CA ARG A 103 10.48 -4.76 -2.85
C ARG A 103 11.42 -4.22 -3.91
N PHE A 104 12.61 -3.74 -3.55
CA PHE A 104 13.58 -3.20 -4.50
C PHE A 104 14.47 -4.29 -5.12
N LEU A 105 14.45 -5.50 -4.56
CA LEU A 105 15.24 -6.64 -5.02
C LEU A 105 14.41 -7.64 -5.84
N ARG A 106 13.08 -7.54 -5.79
CA ARG A 106 12.16 -8.30 -6.62
C ARG A 106 12.03 -7.66 -7.98
#